data_AF-A0A7T8GJY1-F1
#
_entry.id   AF-A0A7T8GJY1-F1
#
_cell.length_a   1.000
_cell.length_b   1.000
_cell.length_c   1.000
_cell.angle_alpha   90.00
_cell.angle_beta   90.00
_cell.angle_gamma   90.00
#
_symmetry.space_group_name_H-M   'P 1'
#
loop_
_entity.id
_entity.type
_entity.pdbx_description
1 polymer ?
#
loop_
_entity_poly.entity_id
_entity_poly.type
_entity_poly.pdbx_seq_one_letter_code
_entity_poly.pdbx_strand_id
1 'polypeptide(L)'
;MKRMRLDASEKNKKAPQLSCGLNNASELKEALEADTVWEKYLSENESIIAKSFHGQFKKQSRLLRAINKEITLTFIRNGSLPLRLRLTLTQVDKVGDLKTKLREVLSLGQERKIQVVEVFDHHISRFLEDWTSLKFLKEDREIYALEVVEKVFEEEEEVEDEDPMGSSEECILASQDYQTCIICMEDLPPSDLRQHNACDCVLCLSCMDRTIEHHQKEEDSSLSGQIKCPGCRLDADPVSEFLPLDKTDIKHPLVYRLDHSEEEDNNKKNVETLGHPFLLSLSNIVSGKKLYELLDPLVRVLTPEDYSLVLVNAQ
;
A
#
# COMPACT_ATOMS: atom_id res chain seq x y z
N MET A 1 -31.42 -5.05 58.11
CA MET A 1 -32.90 -5.11 58.16
C MET A 1 -33.47 -3.73 57.84
N LYS A 2 -34.05 -3.52 56.66
CA LYS A 2 -35.01 -2.44 56.39
C LYS A 2 -35.89 -2.86 55.21
N ARG A 3 -37.15 -3.13 55.53
CA ARG A 3 -38.19 -3.70 54.66
C ARG A 3 -38.56 -2.75 53.53
N MET A 4 -38.79 -3.31 52.34
CA MET A 4 -39.50 -2.67 51.23
C MET A 4 -40.91 -2.27 51.67
N ARG A 5 -41.38 -1.13 51.17
CA ARG A 5 -42.79 -0.72 51.19
C ARG A 5 -43.31 -0.86 49.76
N LEU A 6 -44.18 -1.85 49.54
CA LEU A 6 -45.03 -1.93 48.35
C LEU A 6 -46.36 -1.30 48.75
N ASP A 7 -46.66 -0.12 48.22
CA ASP A 7 -48.00 0.43 48.33
C ASP A 7 -48.87 -0.20 47.23
N ALA A 8 -49.83 -0.99 47.67
CA ALA A 8 -50.91 -1.49 46.86
C ALA A 8 -51.83 -0.32 46.46
N SER A 9 -51.96 -0.07 45.17
CA SER A 9 -53.10 0.66 44.63
C SER A 9 -53.71 -0.19 43.52
N GLU A 10 -54.72 -0.97 43.91
CA GLU A 10 -55.74 -1.44 42.99
C GLU A 10 -56.45 -0.22 42.40
N LYS A 11 -56.51 -0.16 41.06
CA LYS A 11 -57.64 0.40 40.31
C LYS A 11 -57.46 0.12 38.81
N ASN A 12 -58.01 -1.03 38.41
CA ASN A 12 -58.94 -1.16 37.28
C ASN A 12 -58.62 -0.28 36.05
N LYS A 13 -57.76 -0.75 35.15
CA LYS A 13 -57.74 -0.29 33.76
C LYS A 13 -57.56 -1.51 32.85
N LYS A 14 -58.60 -1.72 32.04
CA LYS A 14 -58.68 -2.67 30.92
C LYS A 14 -57.31 -2.86 30.25
N ALA A 15 -56.99 -4.12 29.94
CA ALA A 15 -55.94 -4.44 28.99
C ALA A 15 -56.10 -3.56 27.73
N PRO A 16 -55.03 -2.95 27.20
CA PRO A 16 -55.13 -2.27 25.93
C PRO A 16 -55.41 -3.35 24.88
N GLN A 17 -56.65 -3.40 24.40
CA GLN A 17 -56.94 -4.05 23.14
C GLN A 17 -56.15 -3.29 22.07
N LEU A 18 -54.98 -3.83 21.73
CA LEU A 18 -54.37 -3.60 20.43
C LEU A 18 -55.33 -4.20 19.40
N SER A 19 -56.29 -3.39 18.96
CA SER A 19 -57.03 -3.63 17.73
C SER A 19 -56.10 -3.29 16.57
N CYS A 20 -55.08 -4.12 16.36
CA CYS A 20 -54.56 -4.31 15.03
C CYS A 20 -55.58 -5.21 14.30
N GLY A 21 -56.14 -4.71 13.20
CA GLY A 21 -57.06 -5.47 12.37
C GLY A 21 -56.33 -6.67 11.76
N LEU A 22 -56.37 -7.80 12.46
CA LEU A 22 -55.92 -9.10 11.95
C LEU A 22 -57.02 -9.60 11.00
N ASN A 23 -56.84 -9.34 9.71
CA ASN A 23 -57.83 -9.72 8.69
C ASN A 23 -57.68 -11.19 8.24
N ASN A 24 -56.73 -11.94 8.81
CA ASN A 24 -56.46 -13.32 8.42
C ASN A 24 -56.38 -14.24 9.65
N ALA A 25 -57.11 -15.36 9.61
CA ALA A 25 -57.08 -16.39 10.67
C ALA A 25 -55.69 -17.00 10.90
N SER A 26 -54.80 -16.93 9.88
CA SER A 26 -53.40 -17.36 9.99
C SER A 26 -52.58 -16.44 10.91
N GLU A 27 -52.76 -15.13 10.79
CA GLU A 27 -52.01 -14.14 11.58
C GLU A 27 -52.42 -14.19 13.06
N LEU A 28 -53.70 -14.47 13.34
CA LEU A 28 -54.17 -14.69 14.71
C LEU A 28 -53.57 -15.95 15.33
N LYS A 29 -53.42 -17.00 14.53
CA LYS A 29 -52.81 -18.26 14.98
C LYS A 29 -51.31 -18.07 15.27
N GLU A 30 -50.60 -17.35 14.40
CA GLU A 30 -49.19 -17.01 14.60
C GLU A 30 -48.98 -16.13 15.84
N ALA A 31 -49.87 -15.17 16.10
CA ALA A 31 -49.81 -14.35 17.30
C ALA A 31 -50.00 -15.18 18.58
N LEU A 32 -50.96 -16.12 18.58
CA LEU A 32 -51.19 -17.03 19.72
C LEU A 32 -50.02 -17.99 19.95
N GLU A 33 -49.42 -18.50 18.88
CA GLU A 33 -48.23 -19.34 18.95
C GLU A 33 -47.03 -18.56 19.50
N ALA A 34 -46.85 -17.31 19.05
CA ALA A 34 -45.79 -16.43 19.55
C ALA A 34 -45.97 -16.11 21.05
N ASP A 35 -47.20 -15.83 21.50
CA ASP A 35 -47.49 -15.60 22.91
C ASP A 35 -47.22 -16.85 23.76
N THR A 36 -47.57 -18.04 23.27
CA THR A 36 -47.31 -19.31 23.97
C THR A 36 -45.82 -19.59 24.12
N VAL A 37 -45.04 -19.34 23.07
CA VAL A 37 -43.57 -19.49 23.10
C VAL A 37 -42.94 -18.47 24.04
N TRP A 38 -43.47 -17.25 24.07
CA TRP A 38 -43.01 -16.18 24.95
C TRP A 38 -43.27 -16.50 26.43
N GLU A 39 -44.45 -17.01 26.77
CA GLU A 39 -44.77 -17.44 28.13
C GLU A 39 -43.88 -18.60 28.59
N LYS A 40 -43.62 -19.57 27.71
CA LYS A 40 -42.67 -20.65 27.99
C LYS A 40 -41.28 -20.12 28.30
N TYR A 41 -40.77 -19.19 27.47
CA TYR A 41 -39.47 -18.55 27.68
C TYR A 41 -39.40 -17.83 29.04
N LEU A 42 -40.46 -17.10 29.43
CA LEU A 42 -40.52 -16.44 30.73
C LEU A 42 -40.58 -17.39 31.92
N SER A 43 -41.17 -18.58 31.75
CA SER A 43 -41.20 -19.60 32.80
C SER A 43 -39.85 -20.28 33.03
N GLU A 44 -39.01 -20.34 31.99
CA GLU A 44 -37.71 -21.01 32.02
C GLU A 44 -36.56 -20.06 32.37
N ASN A 45 -36.77 -18.74 32.25
CA ASN A 45 -35.71 -17.73 32.41
C ASN A 45 -36.13 -16.63 33.39
N GLU A 46 -35.29 -16.33 34.39
CA GLU A 46 -35.47 -15.18 35.30
C GLU A 46 -35.16 -13.85 34.59
N SER A 47 -36.04 -13.44 33.67
CA SER A 47 -35.87 -12.22 32.86
C SER A 47 -36.55 -11.02 33.52
N ILE A 48 -35.83 -9.92 33.70
CA ILE A 48 -36.41 -8.64 34.16
C ILE A 48 -36.94 -7.89 32.93
N ILE A 49 -38.27 -7.86 32.76
CA ILE A 49 -38.92 -7.05 31.72
C ILE A 49 -39.38 -5.72 32.33
N ALA A 50 -38.69 -4.63 31.98
CA ALA A 50 -39.10 -3.29 32.37
C ALA A 50 -40.29 -2.84 31.50
N LYS A 51 -41.46 -2.62 32.12
CA LYS A 51 -42.69 -2.18 31.42
C LYS A 51 -42.65 -0.72 30.97
N SER A 52 -41.82 0.12 31.58
CA SER A 52 -41.63 1.51 31.16
C SER A 52 -40.22 1.97 31.50
N PHE A 53 -39.48 2.38 30.47
CA PHE A 53 -38.14 2.92 30.61
C PHE A 53 -38.21 4.44 30.42
N HIS A 54 -37.93 5.19 31.49
CA HIS A 54 -37.80 6.65 31.45
C HIS A 54 -36.32 7.04 31.62
N GLY A 55 -35.48 6.54 30.71
CA GLY A 55 -34.07 6.91 30.62
C GLY A 55 -33.77 7.54 29.26
N GLN A 56 -32.98 8.60 29.25
CA GLN A 56 -32.44 9.18 28.03
C GLN A 56 -31.11 8.47 27.73
N PHE A 57 -31.07 7.65 26.69
CA PHE A 57 -29.82 7.04 26.24
C PHE A 57 -28.88 8.13 25.75
N LYS A 58 -27.84 8.46 26.53
CA LYS A 58 -26.69 9.21 26.01
C LYS A 58 -26.07 8.36 24.91
N LYS A 59 -26.08 8.88 23.68
CA LYS A 59 -25.58 8.21 22.48
C LYS A 59 -24.13 7.76 22.67
N GLN A 60 -23.94 6.50 23.02
CA GLN A 60 -22.68 5.79 22.83
C GLN A 60 -22.99 4.35 22.37
N SER A 61 -23.83 4.25 21.35
CA SER A 61 -24.11 3.00 20.63
C SER A 61 -23.90 3.21 19.13
N ARG A 62 -22.64 3.42 18.74
CA ARG A 62 -22.19 3.05 17.39
C ARG A 62 -21.82 1.57 17.33
N LEU A 63 -22.67 0.70 17.89
CA LEU A 63 -22.66 -0.73 17.59
C LEU A 63 -23.57 -0.99 16.38
N LEU A 64 -23.39 -0.20 15.33
CA LEU A 64 -23.89 -0.51 14.00
C LEU A 64 -22.89 -1.50 13.42
N ARG A 65 -23.21 -2.80 13.52
CA ARG A 65 -22.66 -3.92 12.71
C ARG A 65 -21.39 -3.56 11.91
N ALA A 66 -20.29 -3.31 12.59
CA ALA A 66 -19.00 -3.31 11.93
C ALA A 66 -18.74 -4.79 11.66
N ILE A 67 -19.12 -5.26 10.47
CA ILE A 67 -18.88 -6.64 10.07
C ILE A 67 -17.37 -6.82 10.10
N ASN A 68 -16.90 -7.71 10.97
CA ASN A 68 -15.49 -8.04 11.02
C ASN A 68 -15.09 -8.65 9.67
N LYS A 69 -13.99 -8.17 9.10
CA LYS A 69 -13.35 -8.69 7.90
C LYS A 69 -12.01 -9.29 8.31
N GLU A 70 -11.82 -10.57 8.02
CA GLU A 70 -10.50 -11.18 8.13
C GLU A 70 -9.72 -10.89 6.84
N ILE A 71 -8.49 -10.43 6.99
CA ILE A 71 -7.55 -10.20 5.90
C ILE A 71 -6.33 -11.06 6.13
N THR A 72 -6.03 -11.92 5.16
CA THR A 72 -4.77 -12.65 5.11
C THR A 72 -3.79 -11.84 4.29
N LEU A 73 -2.62 -11.55 4.86
CA LEU A 73 -1.55 -10.82 4.16
C LEU A 73 -0.19 -11.46 4.43
N THR A 74 0.75 -11.23 3.53
CA THR A 74 2.15 -11.64 3.72
C THR A 74 3.01 -10.41 3.94
N PHE A 75 3.63 -10.32 5.12
CA PHE A 75 4.55 -9.25 5.47
C PHE A 75 5.98 -9.64 5.09
N ILE A 76 6.65 -8.82 4.31
CA ILE A 76 8.04 -9.02 3.91
C ILE A 76 8.86 -7.92 4.55
N ARG A 77 9.76 -8.32 5.44
CA ARG A 77 10.74 -7.43 6.06
C ARG A 77 12.09 -7.63 5.40
N ASN A 78 12.80 -6.52 5.18
CA ASN A 78 14.11 -6.53 4.56
C ASN A 78 15.06 -7.51 5.29
N GLY A 79 15.70 -8.41 4.54
CA GLY A 79 16.62 -9.41 5.05
C GLY A 79 15.99 -10.52 5.90
N SER A 80 14.66 -10.71 5.86
CA SER A 80 13.97 -11.74 6.64
C SER A 80 12.99 -12.57 5.80
N LEU A 81 12.63 -13.74 6.32
CA LEU A 81 11.66 -14.61 5.66
C LEU A 81 10.25 -13.99 5.69
N PRO A 82 9.47 -14.16 4.62
CA PRO A 82 8.10 -13.66 4.54
C PRO A 82 7.20 -14.25 5.63
N LEU A 83 6.41 -13.39 6.27
CA LEU A 83 5.57 -13.72 7.40
C LEU A 83 4.09 -13.59 7.02
N ARG A 84 3.40 -14.73 6.88
CA ARG A 84 1.96 -14.76 6.61
C ARG A 84 1.16 -14.55 7.88
N LEU A 85 0.25 -13.57 7.86
CA LEU A 85 -0.53 -13.13 9.01
C LEU A 85 -2.00 -13.04 8.62
N ARG A 86 -2.88 -13.31 9.60
CA ARG A 86 -4.31 -13.06 9.47
C ARG A 86 -4.72 -12.00 10.49
N LEU A 87 -5.21 -10.87 9.98
CA LEU A 87 -5.65 -9.74 10.79
C LEU A 87 -7.17 -9.61 10.73
N THR A 88 -7.79 -9.34 11.87
CA THR A 88 -9.22 -9.04 11.95
C THR A 88 -9.40 -7.52 12.02
N LEU A 89 -10.05 -6.98 11.00
CA LEU A 89 -10.38 -5.57 10.84
C LEU A 89 -11.90 -5.44 10.66
N THR A 90 -12.40 -4.22 10.46
CA THR A 90 -13.80 -3.97 10.11
C THR A 90 -13.96 -3.67 8.62
N GLN A 91 -15.14 -3.89 8.06
CA GLN A 91 -15.41 -3.55 6.66
C GLN A 91 -15.32 -2.06 6.33
N VAL A 92 -15.39 -1.17 7.33
CA VAL A 92 -15.27 0.28 7.12
C VAL A 92 -13.83 0.77 7.24
N ASP A 93 -12.92 -0.08 7.72
CA ASP A 93 -11.52 0.25 7.86
C ASP A 93 -10.87 0.47 6.48
N LYS A 94 -9.70 1.10 6.51
CA LYS A 94 -8.87 1.42 5.36
C LYS A 94 -7.51 0.72 5.46
N VAL A 95 -6.74 0.80 4.40
CA VAL A 95 -5.37 0.26 4.36
C VAL A 95 -4.46 0.92 5.40
N GLY A 96 -4.69 2.19 5.75
CA GLY A 96 -3.99 2.84 6.87
C GLY A 96 -4.27 2.17 8.23
N ASP A 97 -5.51 1.74 8.47
CA ASP A 97 -5.88 1.01 9.69
C ASP A 97 -5.26 -0.39 9.70
N LEU A 98 -5.21 -1.05 8.54
CA LEU A 98 -4.49 -2.31 8.34
C LEU A 98 -3.00 -2.17 8.69
N LYS A 99 -2.32 -1.14 8.18
CA LYS A 99 -0.91 -0.85 8.51
C LYS A 99 -0.72 -0.60 10.00
N THR A 100 -1.63 0.15 10.62
CA THR A 100 -1.60 0.41 12.07
C THR A 100 -1.72 -0.90 12.85
N LYS A 101 -2.69 -1.75 12.50
CA LYS A 101 -2.88 -3.05 13.15
C LYS A 101 -1.69 -3.99 12.97
N LEU A 102 -1.10 -3.99 11.77
CA LEU A 102 0.10 -4.76 11.47
C LEU A 102 1.28 -4.33 12.36
N ARG A 103 1.47 -3.01 12.56
CA ARG A 103 2.50 -2.48 13.45
C ARG A 103 2.29 -2.90 14.90
N GLU A 104 1.06 -2.86 15.39
CA GLU A 104 0.73 -3.32 16.75
C GLU A 104 1.09 -4.80 16.93
N VAL A 105 0.64 -5.66 16.01
CA VAL A 105 0.84 -7.11 16.10
C VAL A 105 2.31 -7.49 16.00
N LEU A 106 3.07 -6.80 15.15
CA LEU A 106 4.49 -7.07 14.94
C LEU A 106 5.42 -6.22 15.83
N SER A 107 4.85 -5.40 16.73
CA SER A 107 5.60 -4.44 17.56
C SER A 107 6.59 -3.58 16.75
N LEU A 108 6.15 -3.10 15.58
CA LEU A 108 6.96 -2.28 14.69
C LEU A 108 6.92 -0.81 15.14
N GLY A 109 8.08 -0.15 15.15
CA GLY A 109 8.16 1.30 15.38
C GLY A 109 7.42 2.11 14.32
N GLN A 110 6.96 3.30 14.69
CA GLN A 110 6.15 4.17 13.82
C GLN A 110 6.96 4.73 12.63
N GLU A 111 8.27 4.85 12.80
CA GLU A 111 9.22 5.33 11.78
C GLU A 111 9.35 4.42 10.56
N ARG A 112 9.03 3.12 10.70
CA ARG A 112 9.20 2.16 9.61
C ARG A 112 8.18 2.44 8.51
N LYS A 113 8.63 2.65 7.28
CA LYS A 113 7.70 2.84 6.15
C LYS A 113 7.20 1.48 5.68
N ILE A 114 5.89 1.35 5.48
CA ILE A 114 5.25 0.11 5.03
C ILE A 114 4.45 0.42 3.77
N GLN A 115 4.75 -0.27 2.68
CA GLN A 115 3.99 -0.22 1.43
C GLN A 115 3.09 -1.44 1.33
N VAL A 116 1.81 -1.27 1.01
CA VAL A 116 0.89 -2.40 0.79
C VAL A 116 0.59 -2.50 -0.70
N VAL A 117 0.59 -3.73 -1.24
CA VAL A 117 0.37 -4.01 -2.66
C VAL A 117 -0.58 -5.19 -2.83
N GLU A 118 -1.35 -5.18 -3.93
CA GLU A 118 -2.13 -6.31 -4.40
C GLU A 118 -1.35 -7.06 -5.49
N VAL A 119 -1.17 -8.36 -5.31
CA VAL A 119 -0.58 -9.26 -6.30
C VAL A 119 -1.69 -10.12 -6.90
N PHE A 120 -1.72 -10.19 -8.23
CA PHE A 120 -2.66 -10.99 -9.00
C PHE A 120 -1.93 -11.52 -10.22
N ASP A 121 -2.20 -12.76 -10.63
CA ASP A 121 -1.64 -13.34 -11.86
C ASP A 121 -0.14 -13.04 -12.04
N HIS A 122 0.64 -13.34 -10.99
CA HIS A 122 2.10 -13.25 -10.99
C HIS A 122 2.69 -11.84 -11.21
N HIS A 123 1.91 -10.78 -11.01
CA HIS A 123 2.39 -9.39 -11.07
C HIS A 123 1.77 -8.53 -9.96
N ILE A 124 2.43 -7.40 -9.67
CA ILE A 124 1.87 -6.38 -8.79
C ILE A 124 0.81 -5.63 -9.56
N SER A 125 -0.44 -5.97 -9.27
CA SER A 125 -1.60 -5.41 -9.94
C SER A 125 -1.92 -3.99 -9.49
N ARG A 126 -1.58 -3.64 -8.24
CA ARG A 126 -1.89 -2.34 -7.66
C ARG A 126 -1.09 -2.02 -6.40
N PHE A 127 -0.68 -0.76 -6.25
CA PHE A 127 -0.25 -0.18 -4.98
C PHE A 127 -1.45 0.34 -4.20
N LEU A 128 -1.52 -0.02 -2.92
CA LEU A 128 -2.63 0.35 -2.04
C LEU A 128 -2.25 1.53 -1.15
N GLU A 129 -2.96 2.64 -1.36
CA GLU A 129 -2.82 3.87 -0.58
C GLU A 129 -3.59 3.78 0.74
N ASP A 130 -3.17 4.54 1.74
CA ASP A 130 -3.72 4.48 3.11
C ASP A 130 -5.22 4.76 3.18
N TRP A 131 -5.73 5.60 2.27
CA TRP A 131 -7.16 5.92 2.20
C TRP A 131 -8.03 4.87 1.51
N THR A 132 -7.41 3.86 0.90
CA THR A 132 -8.13 2.79 0.21
C THR A 132 -8.97 2.00 1.21
N SER A 133 -10.28 1.92 1.00
CA SER A 133 -11.17 1.17 1.88
C SER A 133 -11.02 -0.33 1.68
N LEU A 134 -10.96 -1.09 2.77
CA LEU A 134 -10.76 -2.55 2.74
C LEU A 134 -11.89 -3.29 2.03
N LYS A 135 -13.07 -2.67 1.88
CA LYS A 135 -14.20 -3.22 1.10
C LYS A 135 -13.92 -3.29 -0.40
N PHE A 136 -12.94 -2.54 -0.91
CA PHE A 136 -12.57 -2.52 -2.32
C PHE A 136 -11.41 -3.46 -2.66
N LEU A 137 -10.84 -4.14 -1.65
CA LEU A 137 -9.85 -5.19 -1.88
C LEU A 137 -10.54 -6.40 -2.49
N LYS A 138 -9.96 -6.94 -3.55
CA LYS A 138 -10.51 -8.13 -4.21
C LYS A 138 -10.14 -9.40 -3.45
N GLU A 139 -11.04 -10.38 -3.45
CA GLU A 139 -10.88 -11.63 -2.70
C GLU A 139 -9.98 -12.65 -3.41
N ASP A 140 -9.84 -12.53 -4.73
CA ASP A 140 -9.00 -13.35 -5.60
C ASP A 140 -7.54 -12.85 -5.67
N ARG A 141 -7.19 -11.85 -4.87
CA ARG A 141 -5.86 -11.21 -4.88
C ARG A 141 -5.12 -11.44 -3.58
N GLU A 142 -3.81 -11.60 -3.70
CA GLU A 142 -2.93 -11.69 -2.54
C GLU A 142 -2.54 -10.28 -2.09
N ILE A 143 -2.55 -10.06 -0.77
CA ILE A 143 -2.14 -8.79 -0.17
C ILE A 143 -0.75 -8.95 0.44
N TYR A 144 0.17 -8.10 0.01
CA TYR A 144 1.52 -8.03 0.54
C TYR A 144 1.76 -6.70 1.25
N ALA A 145 2.46 -6.76 2.39
CA ALA A 145 2.96 -5.58 3.09
C ALA A 145 4.49 -5.63 3.10
N LEU A 146 5.12 -4.64 2.47
CA LEU A 146 6.56 -4.55 2.26
C LEU A 146 7.14 -3.52 3.23
N GLU A 147 8.11 -3.92 4.05
CA GLU A 147 8.91 -2.97 4.83
C GLU A 147 9.85 -2.21 3.89
N VAL A 148 9.65 -0.90 3.83
CA VAL A 148 10.48 0.01 3.04
C VAL A 148 11.60 0.50 3.95
N VAL A 149 12.80 -0.05 3.77
CA VAL A 149 14.00 0.45 4.43
C VAL A 149 14.57 1.59 3.60
N GLU A 150 14.74 2.75 4.21
CA GLU A 150 15.54 3.84 3.65
C GLU A 150 16.99 3.55 4.02
N LYS A 151 17.75 2.99 3.07
CA LYS A 151 19.20 2.99 3.19
C LYS A 151 19.66 4.37 2.73
N VAL A 152 20.22 5.14 3.66
CA VAL A 152 21.07 6.26 3.31
C VAL A 152 22.42 5.63 2.97
N PHE A 153 22.84 5.70 1.71
CA PHE A 153 24.22 5.39 1.38
C PHE A 153 25.07 6.49 2.02
N GLU A 154 25.80 6.15 3.09
CA GLU A 154 26.86 7.01 3.59
C GLU A 154 27.90 7.06 2.47
N GLU A 155 28.07 8.26 1.90
CA GLU A 155 29.14 8.57 0.96
C GLU A 155 30.47 8.17 1.63
N GLU A 156 31.21 7.22 1.04
CA GLU A 156 32.61 7.05 1.41
C GLU A 156 33.29 8.36 1.00
N GLU A 157 33.58 9.24 1.96
CA GLU A 157 34.39 10.44 1.74
C GLU A 157 35.72 9.98 1.14
N GLU A 158 35.92 10.21 -0.16
CA GLU A 158 37.23 10.10 -0.80
C GLU A 158 38.15 11.10 -0.11
N VAL A 159 39.02 10.60 0.76
CA VAL A 159 40.08 11.37 1.38
C VAL A 159 41.01 11.80 0.24
N GLU A 160 41.02 13.09 -0.08
CA GLU A 160 41.99 13.71 -1.00
C GLU A 160 43.40 13.55 -0.40
N ASP A 161 44.07 12.45 -0.72
CA ASP A 161 45.50 12.29 -0.42
C ASP A 161 46.33 12.99 -1.52
N GLU A 162 47.10 13.99 -1.09
CA GLU A 162 48.04 14.76 -1.90
C GLU A 162 49.05 13.85 -2.65
N ASP A 163 49.31 14.18 -3.92
CA ASP A 163 50.25 13.51 -4.83
C ASP A 163 51.62 13.16 -4.20
N PRO A 164 52.19 12.00 -4.59
CA PRO A 164 53.50 12.09 -5.21
C PRO A 164 53.65 11.18 -6.45
N MET A 165 53.89 11.84 -7.58
CA MET A 165 54.76 11.45 -8.70
C MET A 165 55.40 10.03 -8.64
N GLY A 166 55.04 9.16 -9.59
CA GLY A 166 55.93 8.06 -9.98
C GLY A 166 55.30 6.83 -10.61
N SER A 167 55.44 6.74 -11.94
CA SER A 167 55.51 5.52 -12.77
C SER A 167 54.31 4.56 -12.86
N SER A 168 53.72 4.56 -14.06
CA SER A 168 53.23 3.39 -14.81
C SER A 168 52.40 2.36 -14.05
N GLU A 169 51.08 2.57 -14.03
CA GLU A 169 50.11 1.50 -13.89
C GLU A 169 48.85 1.87 -14.68
N GLU A 170 48.29 0.86 -15.34
CA GLU A 170 47.24 0.96 -16.33
C GLU A 170 45.99 1.62 -15.74
N CYS A 171 45.38 2.53 -16.53
CA CYS A 171 44.20 3.31 -16.18
C CYS A 171 43.03 2.43 -15.72
N ILE A 172 42.90 2.21 -14.42
CA ILE A 172 41.63 1.93 -13.76
C ILE A 172 41.01 3.29 -13.43
N LEU A 173 40.67 4.05 -14.46
CA LEU A 173 39.73 5.15 -14.29
C LEU A 173 38.36 4.50 -14.16
N ALA A 174 37.82 4.48 -12.94
CA ALA A 174 36.40 4.29 -12.75
C ALA A 174 35.68 5.28 -13.69
N SER A 175 35.00 4.74 -14.69
CA SER A 175 34.24 5.52 -15.65
C SER A 175 33.18 6.30 -14.89
N GLN A 176 33.44 7.58 -14.62
CA GLN A 176 32.36 8.50 -14.28
C GLN A 176 31.48 8.53 -15.54
N ASP A 177 30.29 7.96 -15.43
CA ASP A 177 29.33 7.92 -16.52
C ASP A 177 28.75 9.33 -16.71
N TYR A 178 29.50 10.19 -17.42
CA TYR A 178 29.03 11.52 -17.81
C TYR A 178 27.77 11.41 -18.67
N GLN A 179 26.84 12.33 -18.48
CA GLN A 179 25.65 12.46 -19.30
C GLN A 179 25.49 13.86 -19.87
N THR A 180 24.80 13.95 -20.99
CA THR A 180 24.69 15.19 -21.75
C THR A 180 23.38 15.90 -21.44
N CYS A 181 23.45 17.18 -21.07
CA CYS A 181 22.26 18.03 -20.95
C CYS A 181 21.63 18.29 -22.33
N ILE A 182 20.31 18.13 -22.47
CA ILE A 182 19.63 18.29 -23.78
C ILE A 182 19.62 19.73 -24.31
N ILE A 183 19.80 20.73 -23.43
CA ILE A 183 19.79 22.15 -23.82
C ILE A 183 21.19 22.65 -24.16
N CYS A 184 22.15 22.56 -23.23
CA CYS A 184 23.51 23.07 -23.46
C CYS A 184 24.43 22.09 -24.18
N MET A 185 24.04 20.81 -24.30
CA MET A 185 24.86 19.73 -24.87
C MET A 185 26.20 19.53 -24.15
N GLU A 186 26.32 19.99 -22.90
CA GLU A 186 27.50 19.78 -22.08
C GLU A 186 27.42 18.42 -21.39
N ASP A 187 28.53 17.70 -21.40
CA ASP A 187 28.72 16.46 -20.65
C ASP A 187 29.06 16.80 -19.20
N LEU A 188 28.18 16.40 -18.29
CA LEU A 188 28.25 16.72 -16.87
C LEU A 188 28.13 15.44 -16.04
N PRO A 189 28.69 15.44 -14.81
CA PRO A 189 28.49 14.32 -13.89
C PRO A 189 26.99 14.19 -13.54
N PRO A 190 26.49 12.97 -13.24
CA PRO A 190 25.10 12.74 -12.87
C PRO A 190 24.57 13.61 -11.72
N SER A 191 25.46 14.07 -10.81
CA SER A 191 25.11 14.96 -9.69
C SER A 191 24.60 16.34 -10.13
N ASP A 192 25.03 16.81 -11.29
CA ASP A 192 24.69 18.13 -11.82
C ASP A 192 23.50 18.10 -12.78
N LEU A 193 22.92 16.92 -12.96
CA LEU A 193 21.88 16.64 -13.95
C LEU A 193 20.60 16.16 -13.29
N ARG A 194 19.47 16.58 -13.86
CA ARG A 194 18.14 16.15 -13.47
C ARG A 194 17.39 15.57 -14.65
N GLN A 195 16.71 14.45 -14.43
CA GLN A 195 15.88 13.79 -15.42
C GLN A 195 14.40 13.94 -15.08
N HIS A 196 13.59 14.19 -16.09
CA HIS A 196 12.14 14.17 -15.95
C HIS A 196 11.65 12.75 -15.63
N ASN A 197 10.82 12.57 -14.61
CA ASN A 197 10.33 11.23 -14.24
C ASN A 197 9.42 10.57 -15.30
N ALA A 198 8.85 11.36 -16.22
CA ALA A 198 7.94 10.88 -17.26
C ALA A 198 8.60 10.72 -18.65
N CYS A 199 9.85 11.15 -18.84
CA CYS A 199 10.58 10.95 -20.10
C CYS A 199 12.11 11.04 -19.96
N ASP A 200 12.85 10.76 -21.02
CA ASP A 200 14.32 10.78 -21.02
C ASP A 200 14.93 12.19 -21.15
N CYS A 201 14.19 13.23 -20.74
CA CYS A 201 14.69 14.61 -20.81
C CYS A 201 15.64 14.88 -19.63
N VAL A 202 16.93 15.05 -19.95
CA VAL A 202 18.00 15.34 -18.98
C VAL A 202 18.42 16.81 -19.10
N LEU A 203 18.45 17.52 -17.98
CA LEU A 203 18.79 18.94 -17.88
C LEU A 203 19.83 19.19 -16.78
N CYS A 204 20.84 20.00 -17.06
CA CYS A 204 21.69 20.54 -16.01
C CYS A 204 20.97 21.60 -15.18
N LEU A 205 21.43 21.83 -13.95
CA LEU A 205 20.83 22.83 -13.04
C LEU A 205 20.71 24.21 -13.70
N SER A 206 21.76 24.68 -14.37
CA SER A 206 21.73 25.99 -15.04
C SER A 206 20.72 26.08 -16.18
N CYS A 207 20.52 25.00 -16.94
CA CYS A 207 19.52 24.96 -18.00
C CYS A 207 18.09 24.82 -17.45
N MET A 208 17.94 24.13 -16.31
CA MET A 208 16.69 24.06 -15.57
C MET A 208 16.26 25.45 -15.11
N ASP A 209 17.13 26.18 -14.40
CA ASP A 209 16.85 27.51 -13.86
C ASP A 209 16.43 28.48 -14.97
N ARG A 210 17.14 28.47 -16.11
CA ARG A 210 16.78 29.26 -17.29
C ARG A 210 15.41 28.89 -17.85
N THR A 211 15.07 27.60 -17.87
CA THR A 211 13.77 27.12 -18.34
C THR A 211 12.65 27.62 -17.42
N ILE A 212 12.86 27.56 -16.10
CA ILE A 212 11.95 28.10 -15.09
C ILE A 212 11.75 29.61 -15.29
N GLU A 213 12.84 30.37 -15.39
CA GLU A 213 12.78 31.82 -15.59
C GLU A 213 12.04 32.23 -16.87
N HIS A 214 12.20 31.46 -17.95
CA HIS A 214 11.51 31.74 -19.22
C HIS A 214 9.99 31.59 -19.07
N HIS A 215 9.54 30.50 -18.46
CA HIS A 215 8.11 30.23 -18.29
C HIS A 215 7.45 31.15 -17.27
N GLN A 216 8.19 31.60 -16.25
CA GLN A 216 7.68 32.58 -15.29
C GLN A 216 7.49 33.98 -15.90
N LYS A 217 8.18 34.30 -17.00
CA LYS A 217 8.02 35.57 -17.73
C LYS A 217 6.87 35.54 -18.73
N GLU A 218 6.43 34.36 -19.15
CA GLU A 218 5.25 34.18 -20.01
C GLU A 218 4.00 34.16 -19.13
N GLU A 219 3.21 35.24 -19.16
CA GLU A 219 1.99 35.44 -18.35
C GLU A 219 0.85 34.41 -18.59
N ASP A 220 1.08 33.36 -19.40
CA ASP A 220 0.07 32.43 -19.91
C ASP A 220 0.00 31.07 -19.16
N SER A 221 0.88 30.82 -18.18
CA SER A 221 0.83 29.57 -17.40
C SER A 221 -0.25 29.65 -16.31
N SER A 222 -1.39 29.01 -16.56
CA SER A 222 -2.58 28.97 -15.70
C SER A 222 -2.38 28.25 -14.34
N LEU A 223 -1.17 27.78 -14.04
CA LEU A 223 -0.75 27.18 -12.78
C LEU A 223 0.62 27.74 -12.40
N SER A 224 0.67 28.52 -11.32
CA SER A 224 1.90 29.14 -10.83
C SER A 224 2.94 28.07 -10.48
N GLY A 225 4.07 28.04 -11.20
CA GLY A 225 5.24 27.24 -10.85
C GLY A 225 5.52 26.00 -11.71
N GLN A 226 4.71 25.69 -12.72
CA GLN A 226 4.99 24.58 -13.66
C GLN A 226 5.80 25.07 -14.88
N ILE A 227 6.63 24.18 -15.44
CA ILE A 227 7.35 24.38 -16.71
C ILE A 227 6.93 23.34 -17.73
N LYS A 228 7.09 23.64 -19.03
CA LYS A 228 6.98 22.61 -20.05
C LYS A 228 8.31 21.91 -20.24
N CYS A 229 8.30 20.58 -20.10
CA CYS A 229 9.48 19.76 -20.32
C CYS A 229 10.01 19.94 -21.77
N PRO A 230 11.29 20.30 -21.98
CA PRO A 230 11.86 20.47 -23.33
C PRO A 230 11.80 19.21 -24.20
N GLY A 231 11.85 18.02 -23.57
CA GLY A 231 11.77 16.74 -24.28
C GLY A 231 10.34 16.36 -24.68
N CYS A 232 9.43 16.20 -23.71
CA CYS A 232 8.08 15.68 -23.97
C CYS A 232 6.97 16.74 -24.04
N ARG A 233 7.27 18.01 -23.72
CA ARG A 233 6.34 19.16 -23.71
C ARG A 233 5.16 19.05 -22.75
N LEU A 234 5.17 18.07 -21.85
CA LEU A 234 4.21 17.99 -20.75
C LEU A 234 4.53 19.05 -19.69
N ASP A 235 3.50 19.57 -19.05
CA ASP A 235 3.64 20.44 -17.88
C ASP A 235 4.16 19.60 -16.71
N ALA A 236 5.21 20.08 -16.06
CA ALA A 236 5.91 19.39 -14.98
C ALA A 236 6.30 20.38 -13.87
N ASP A 237 6.21 19.94 -12.62
CA ASP A 237 6.80 20.67 -11.48
C ASP A 237 8.33 20.47 -11.45
N PRO A 238 9.15 21.54 -11.63
CA PRO A 238 10.61 21.43 -11.63
C PRO A 238 11.21 20.81 -10.37
N VAL A 239 10.55 20.94 -9.23
CA VAL A 239 11.08 20.48 -7.94
C VAL A 239 10.76 19.01 -7.70
N SER A 240 9.54 18.57 -8.04
CA SER A 240 9.07 17.23 -7.72
C SER A 240 9.17 16.23 -8.88
N GLU A 241 9.18 16.69 -10.13
CA GLU A 241 9.17 15.82 -11.32
C GLU A 241 10.52 15.71 -12.03
N PHE A 242 11.47 16.60 -11.73
CA PHE A 242 12.86 16.51 -12.23
C PHE A 242 13.81 16.05 -11.13
N LEU A 243 14.15 14.77 -11.18
CA LEU A 243 14.91 14.09 -10.15
C LEU A 243 16.41 14.10 -10.46
N PRO A 244 17.30 14.30 -9.47
CA PRO A 244 18.74 14.13 -9.66
C PRO A 244 19.08 12.72 -10.15
N LEU A 245 20.03 12.64 -11.08
CA LEU A 245 20.46 11.34 -11.63
C LEU A 245 21.35 10.54 -10.66
N ASP A 246 22.00 11.21 -9.71
CA ASP A 246 22.87 10.62 -8.69
C ASP A 246 22.12 10.06 -7.47
N LYS A 247 20.91 10.59 -7.15
CA LYS A 247 20.23 10.35 -5.85
C LYS A 247 18.98 9.48 -5.91
N THR A 248 18.75 8.78 -7.00
CA THR A 248 17.47 8.10 -7.20
C THR A 248 17.57 6.61 -6.90
N ASP A 249 17.49 6.27 -5.61
CA ASP A 249 17.09 4.94 -5.16
C ASP A 249 15.61 4.70 -5.50
N ILE A 250 15.32 4.30 -6.74
CA ILE A 250 14.00 3.88 -7.14
C ILE A 250 13.72 2.52 -6.53
N LYS A 251 12.68 2.49 -5.70
CA LYS A 251 12.27 1.30 -4.96
C LYS A 251 11.29 0.51 -5.79
N HIS A 252 11.80 -0.50 -6.49
CA HIS A 252 10.99 -1.37 -7.33
C HIS A 252 10.63 -2.65 -6.58
N PRO A 253 9.34 -2.91 -6.30
CA PRO A 253 8.94 -4.22 -5.85
C PRO A 253 9.02 -5.18 -7.04
N LEU A 254 9.82 -6.22 -6.87
CA LEU A 254 10.09 -7.25 -7.86
C LEU A 254 9.27 -8.47 -7.55
N VAL A 255 8.66 -9.05 -8.59
CA VAL A 255 8.02 -10.35 -8.54
C VAL A 255 8.80 -11.26 -9.49
N TYR A 256 9.26 -12.40 -8.97
CA TYR A 256 9.94 -13.38 -9.80
C TYR A 256 8.91 -14.30 -10.44
N ARG A 257 9.04 -14.44 -11.76
CA ARG A 257 8.21 -15.30 -12.59
C ARG A 257 9.09 -16.33 -13.27
N LEU A 258 8.69 -17.59 -13.19
CA LEU A 258 9.22 -18.68 -14.00
C LEU A 258 8.24 -18.93 -15.15
N ASP A 259 8.74 -18.77 -16.37
CA ASP A 259 8.02 -19.13 -17.59
C ASP A 259 8.37 -20.60 -17.92
N HIS A 260 7.40 -21.50 -17.80
CA HIS A 260 7.58 -22.89 -18.21
C HIS A 260 7.51 -22.95 -19.74
N SER A 261 8.65 -23.26 -20.38
CA SER A 261 8.77 -23.26 -21.85
C SER A 261 8.12 -24.46 -22.56
N GLU A 262 7.56 -25.40 -21.79
CA GLU A 262 7.01 -26.64 -22.32
C GLU A 262 5.47 -26.60 -22.31
N GLU A 263 4.86 -26.12 -23.39
CA GLU A 263 3.56 -26.62 -23.85
C GLU A 263 3.32 -26.25 -25.32
N GLU A 264 2.83 -27.20 -26.10
CA GLU A 264 2.61 -27.16 -27.57
C GLU A 264 1.52 -26.16 -28.01
N ASP A 265 1.03 -25.31 -27.11
CA ASP A 265 -0.11 -24.42 -27.32
C ASP A 265 0.32 -22.94 -27.13
N ASN A 266 0.64 -22.26 -28.23
CA ASN A 266 1.16 -20.89 -28.29
C ASN A 266 0.30 -19.79 -27.63
N ASN A 267 -0.85 -20.14 -27.05
CA ASN A 267 -1.82 -19.21 -26.48
C ASN A 267 -1.94 -19.28 -24.95
N LYS A 268 -1.22 -20.18 -24.26
CA LYS A 268 -1.15 -20.18 -22.79
C LYS A 268 0.29 -20.34 -22.34
N LYS A 269 0.92 -19.23 -21.97
CA LYS A 269 2.16 -19.31 -21.19
C LYS A 269 1.82 -19.85 -19.81
N ASN A 270 2.37 -21.01 -19.47
CA ASN A 270 2.29 -21.53 -18.11
C ASN A 270 3.34 -20.76 -17.28
N VAL A 271 2.83 -19.95 -16.36
CA VAL A 271 3.60 -19.00 -15.58
C VAL A 271 3.44 -19.36 -14.12
N GLU A 272 4.55 -19.42 -13.40
CA GLU A 272 4.56 -19.63 -11.96
C GLU A 272 5.33 -18.50 -11.26
N THR A 273 4.79 -18.03 -10.13
CA THR A 273 5.53 -17.10 -9.26
C THR A 273 6.54 -17.85 -8.42
N LEU A 274 7.79 -17.42 -8.47
CA LEU A 274 8.83 -17.90 -7.57
C LEU A 274 8.93 -17.00 -6.34
N GLY A 275 8.73 -17.60 -5.18
CA GLY A 275 8.88 -16.90 -3.91
C GLY A 275 7.86 -15.78 -3.70
N HIS A 276 8.28 -14.76 -2.95
CA HIS A 276 7.44 -13.63 -2.58
C HIS A 276 8.04 -12.33 -3.16
N PRO A 277 7.21 -11.29 -3.38
CA PRO A 277 7.71 -10.01 -3.87
C PRO A 277 8.85 -9.48 -2.99
N PHE A 278 9.86 -8.85 -3.59
CA PHE A 278 10.97 -8.26 -2.86
C PHE A 278 11.16 -6.81 -3.25
N LEU A 279 11.43 -5.92 -2.29
CA LEU A 279 11.67 -4.51 -2.60
C LEU A 279 13.15 -4.31 -2.91
N LEU A 280 13.47 -3.95 -4.15
CA LEU A 280 14.83 -3.61 -4.55
C LEU A 280 14.99 -2.10 -4.63
N SER A 281 16.08 -1.60 -4.05
CA SER A 281 16.53 -0.23 -4.22
C SER A 281 17.55 -0.20 -5.35
N LEU A 282 17.25 0.52 -6.42
CA LEU A 282 18.12 0.65 -7.59
C LEU A 282 18.34 2.13 -7.88
N SER A 283 19.52 2.48 -8.35
CA SER A 283 19.74 3.75 -9.03
C SER A 283 18.80 3.87 -10.24
N ASN A 284 18.36 5.08 -10.59
CA ASN A 284 17.57 5.35 -11.79
C ASN A 284 18.28 4.90 -13.08
N ILE A 285 19.61 4.86 -13.03
CA ILE A 285 20.44 4.26 -14.07
C ILE A 285 21.21 3.11 -13.46
N VAL A 286 20.95 1.89 -13.92
CA VAL A 286 21.71 0.70 -13.54
C VAL A 286 22.09 -0.08 -14.77
N SER A 287 23.36 -0.44 -14.89
CA SER A 287 23.80 -1.30 -15.98
C SER A 287 23.21 -2.71 -15.83
N GLY A 288 22.93 -3.40 -16.94
CA GLY A 288 22.37 -4.76 -16.89
C GLY A 288 23.25 -5.74 -16.10
N LYS A 289 24.59 -5.57 -16.17
CA LYS A 289 25.55 -6.34 -15.37
C LYS A 289 25.38 -6.06 -13.87
N LYS A 290 25.31 -4.79 -13.48
CA LYS A 290 25.15 -4.40 -12.06
C LYS A 290 23.80 -4.87 -11.52
N LEU A 291 22.75 -4.78 -12.32
CA LEU A 291 21.42 -5.29 -11.98
C LEU A 291 21.46 -6.81 -11.75
N TYR A 292 22.15 -7.56 -12.61
CA TYR A 292 22.32 -9.00 -12.45
C TYR A 292 23.08 -9.33 -11.15
N GLU A 293 24.20 -8.64 -10.87
CA GLU A 293 24.98 -8.80 -9.64
C GLU A 293 24.17 -8.53 -8.38
N LEU A 294 23.25 -7.56 -8.42
CA LEU A 294 22.36 -7.22 -7.30
C LEU A 294 21.27 -8.28 -7.09
N LEU A 295 20.78 -8.89 -8.17
CA LEU A 295 19.68 -9.86 -8.14
C LEU A 295 20.13 -11.31 -7.92
N ASP A 296 21.32 -11.68 -8.38
CA ASP A 296 21.83 -13.06 -8.35
C ASP A 296 21.82 -13.70 -6.97
N PRO A 297 22.27 -13.03 -5.89
CA PRO A 297 22.16 -13.58 -4.55
C PRO A 297 20.72 -13.81 -4.09
N LEU A 298 19.75 -13.03 -4.58
CA LEU A 298 18.33 -13.15 -4.22
C LEU A 298 17.65 -14.27 -5.00
N VAL A 299 17.94 -14.39 -6.30
CA VAL A 299 17.33 -15.38 -7.19
C VAL A 299 17.86 -16.78 -6.91
N ARG A 300 19.16 -16.94 -6.64
CA ARG A 300 19.78 -18.26 -6.37
C ARG A 300 19.21 -18.97 -5.15
N VAL A 301 18.65 -18.23 -4.20
CA VAL A 301 17.95 -18.81 -3.05
C VAL A 301 16.61 -19.42 -3.45
N LEU A 302 16.00 -18.90 -4.52
CA LEU A 302 14.69 -19.34 -5.03
C LEU A 302 14.82 -20.45 -6.08
N THR A 303 15.83 -20.37 -6.95
CA THR A 303 16.12 -21.39 -7.96
C THR A 303 17.62 -21.66 -8.03
N PRO A 304 18.06 -22.92 -7.88
CA PRO A 304 19.47 -23.28 -8.00
C PRO A 304 19.93 -23.41 -9.46
N GLU A 305 19.02 -23.30 -10.43
CA GLU A 305 19.31 -23.43 -11.87
C GLU A 305 19.76 -22.11 -12.49
N ASP A 306 20.43 -22.19 -13.64
CA ASP A 306 20.80 -21.02 -14.43
C ASP A 306 19.55 -20.28 -14.91
N TYR A 307 19.58 -18.94 -14.83
CA TYR A 307 18.43 -18.12 -15.19
C TYR A 307 18.83 -16.88 -16.00
N SER A 308 17.90 -16.42 -16.84
CA SER A 308 17.99 -15.15 -17.55
C SER A 308 16.98 -14.16 -16.99
N LEU A 309 17.40 -12.92 -16.74
CA LEU A 309 16.49 -11.86 -16.32
C LEU A 309 15.80 -11.25 -17.55
N VAL A 310 14.47 -11.23 -17.51
CA VAL A 310 13.64 -10.53 -18.50
C VAL A 310 12.87 -9.43 -17.79
N LEU A 311 13.15 -8.18 -18.16
CA LEU A 311 12.41 -7.03 -17.65
C LEU A 311 11.13 -6.86 -18.46
N VAL A 312 9.99 -6.79 -17.77
CA VAL A 312 8.68 -6.53 -18.35
C VAL A 312 8.15 -5.24 -17.78
N ASN A 313 7.70 -4.33 -18.65
CA ASN A 313 7.00 -3.14 -18.21
C ASN A 313 5.65 -3.54 -17.59
N ALA A 314 5.36 -3.02 -16.39
CA ALA A 314 4.01 -3.03 -15.86
C ALA A 314 3.19 -2.07 -16.72
N GLN A 315 2.23 -2.61 -17.49
CA GLN A 315 1.25 -1.82 -18.24
C GLN A 315 0.17 -1.27 -17.33
#